data_AF-A0A447TZ38-F1
#
_entry.id   AF-A0A447TZ38-F1
#
_cell.length_a   1.000
_cell.length_b   1.000
_cell.length_c   1.000
_cell.angle_alpha   90.00
_cell.angle_beta   90.00
_cell.angle_gamma   90.00
#
_symmetry.space_group_name_H-M   'P 1'
#
loop_
_entity.id
_entity.type
_entity.pdbx_description
1 polymer ?
#
loop_
_entity_poly.entity_id
_entity_poly.type
_entity_poly.pdbx_seq_one_letter_code
_entity_poly.pdbx_strand_id
1 'polypeptide(L)' 'MINANRPIINLDLDLLRTFVAVADLNTFAAAAAAVCRTQSAVSQQMQRLEQLVGKELFARPWP' A
#
# COMPACT_ATOMS: atom_id res chain seq x y z
N MET A 1 -5.96 18.97 18.14
CA MET A 1 -7.21 19.34 17.44
C MET A 1 -7.13 18.77 16.03
N ILE A 2 -7.88 17.73 15.70
CA ILE A 2 -7.92 17.16 14.35
C ILE A 2 -8.91 18.00 13.52
N ASN A 3 -8.40 18.71 12.52
CA ASN A 3 -9.23 19.45 11.58
C ASN A 3 -10.12 18.46 10.81
N ALA A 4 -11.44 18.57 10.95
CA ALA A 4 -12.42 17.60 10.45
C ALA A 4 -12.70 17.71 8.93
N ASN A 5 -11.96 18.56 8.22
CA ASN A 5 -12.11 18.75 6.77
C ASN A 5 -11.09 17.90 5.97
N ARG A 6 -11.04 16.59 6.21
CA ARG A 6 -10.31 15.69 5.29
C ARG A 6 -11.21 15.39 4.10
N PRO A 7 -10.76 15.62 2.86
CA PRO A 7 -11.52 15.21 1.69
C PRO A 7 -11.75 13.71 1.73
N ILE A 8 -12.97 13.27 1.42
CA ILE A 8 -13.26 11.85 1.22
C ILE A 8 -12.50 11.42 -0.04
N ILE A 9 -11.45 10.64 0.14
CA ILE A 9 -10.64 10.08 -0.94
C ILE A 9 -11.16 8.71 -1.31
N ASN A 10 -11.20 8.41 -2.61
CA ASN A 10 -11.48 7.06 -3.07
C ASN A 10 -10.17 6.27 -3.11
N LEU A 11 -10.17 5.08 -2.52
CA LEU A 11 -9.04 4.15 -2.59
C LEU A 11 -9.35 3.06 -3.60
N ASP A 12 -8.45 2.88 -4.55
CA ASP A 12 -8.55 1.80 -5.53
C ASP A 12 -8.44 0.44 -4.81
N LEU A 13 -9.40 -0.46 -5.08
CA LEU A 13 -9.44 -1.79 -4.50
C LEU A 13 -8.17 -2.60 -4.83
N ASP A 14 -7.54 -2.36 -5.97
CA ASP A 14 -6.28 -3.02 -6.32
C ASP A 14 -5.14 -2.58 -5.40
N LEU A 15 -5.11 -1.31 -4.96
CA LEU A 15 -4.13 -0.85 -3.98
C LEU A 15 -4.38 -1.50 -2.62
N LEU A 16 -5.65 -1.63 -2.22
CA LEU A 16 -6.01 -2.27 -0.95
C LEU A 16 -5.72 -3.77 -0.94
N ARG A 17 -5.96 -4.48 -2.05
CA ARG A 17 -5.62 -5.89 -2.20
C ARG A 17 -4.11 -6.12 -2.09
N THR A 18 -3.33 -5.31 -2.78
CA THR A 18 -1.87 -5.38 -2.68
C THR A 18 -1.41 -5.04 -1.26
N PHE A 19 -2.01 -4.06 -0.60
CA PHE A 19 -1.68 -3.72 0.78
C PHE A 19 -1.90 -4.89 1.74
N VAL A 20 -3.06 -5.55 1.67
CA VAL A 20 -3.35 -6.74 2.48
C VAL A 20 -2.36 -7.86 2.16
N ALA A 21 -2.06 -8.11 0.88
CA ALA A 21 -1.07 -9.12 0.50
C ALA A 21 0.33 -8.84 1.07
N VAL A 22 0.78 -7.58 1.11
CA VAL A 22 2.06 -7.21 1.73
C VAL A 22 2.03 -7.40 3.24
N ALA A 23 0.93 -7.01 3.90
CA ALA A 23 0.77 -7.16 5.34
C ALA A 23 0.76 -8.65 5.77
N ASP A 24 0.14 -9.53 4.98
CA ASP A 24 0.04 -10.95 5.29
C ASP A 24 1.32 -11.73 4.97
N LEU A 25 2.01 -11.36 3.88
CA LEU A 25 3.15 -12.13 3.35
C LEU A 25 4.51 -11.57 3.76
N ASN A 26 4.52 -10.46 4.52
CA ASN A 26 5.68 -9.78 5.09
C ASN A 26 6.79 -9.35 4.11
N THR A 27 6.69 -9.62 2.82
CA THR A 27 7.68 -9.17 1.81
C THR A 27 6.99 -8.71 0.53
N PHE A 28 7.55 -7.69 -0.14
CA PHE A 28 7.02 -7.22 -1.43
C PHE A 28 7.12 -8.27 -2.54
N ALA A 29 8.12 -9.14 -2.49
CA ALA A 29 8.30 -10.20 -3.48
C ALA A 29 7.20 -11.28 -3.36
N ALA A 30 6.89 -11.73 -2.14
CA ALA A 30 5.82 -12.69 -1.92
C ALA A 30 4.45 -12.10 -2.25
N ALA A 31 4.20 -10.85 -1.86
CA ALA A 31 2.98 -10.13 -2.24
C ALA A 31 2.81 -10.02 -3.75
N ALA A 32 3.87 -9.67 -4.47
CA ALA A 32 3.86 -9.57 -5.93
C ALA A 32 3.48 -10.90 -6.60
N ALA A 33 4.01 -12.02 -6.11
CA ALA A 33 3.62 -13.34 -6.59
C ALA A 33 2.13 -13.64 -6.33
N ALA A 34 1.63 -13.29 -5.13
CA ALA A 34 0.25 -13.53 -4.74
C ALA A 34 -0.78 -12.70 -5.52
N VAL A 35 -0.44 -11.46 -5.92
CA VAL A 35 -1.33 -10.60 -6.71
C VAL A 35 -1.04 -10.63 -8.22
N CYS A 36 -0.20 -11.56 -8.68
CA CYS A 36 0.22 -11.69 -10.09
C CYS A 36 0.79 -10.38 -10.68
N ARG A 37 1.67 -9.71 -9.93
CA ARG A 37 2.36 -8.47 -10.34
C ARG A 37 3.87 -8.63 -10.21
N THR A 38 4.63 -7.66 -10.73
CA THR A 38 6.07 -7.55 -10.44
C THR A 38 6.29 -6.89 -9.08
N GLN A 39 7.44 -7.15 -8.43
CA GLN A 39 7.82 -6.46 -7.20
C GLN A 39 7.85 -4.93 -7.38
N SER A 40 8.31 -4.44 -8.53
CA SER A 40 8.33 -3.01 -8.86
C SER A 40 6.93 -2.41 -8.97
N ALA A 41 5.94 -3.16 -9.47
CA ALA A 41 4.56 -2.72 -9.53
C ALA A 41 3.93 -2.65 -8.13
N VAL A 42 4.19 -3.65 -7.28
CA VAL A 42 3.76 -3.64 -5.88
C VAL A 42 4.36 -2.44 -5.12
N SER A 43 5.66 -2.20 -5.27
CA SER A 43 6.33 -1.05 -4.65
C SER A 43 5.70 0.28 -5.06
N GLN A 44 5.44 0.48 -6.36
CA GLN A 44 4.76 1.67 -6.88
C GLN A 44 3.31 1.80 -6.35
N GLN A 45 2.58 0.69 -6.23
CA GLN A 45 1.24 0.69 -5.67
C GLN A 45 1.26 1.10 -4.18
N MET A 46 2.22 0.60 -3.40
CA MET A 46 2.33 0.98 -1.98
C MET A 46 2.73 2.44 -1.82
N GLN A 47 3.71 2.93 -2.60
CA GLN A 47 4.05 4.35 -2.62
C GLN A 47 2.85 5.24 -2.96
N ARG A 48 2.04 4.84 -3.96
CA ARG A 48 0.81 5.56 -4.32
C ARG A 48 -0.22 5.54 -3.19
N LEU A 49 -0.39 4.41 -2.52
CA LEU A 49 -1.32 4.29 -1.39
C LEU A 49 -0.90 5.17 -0.21
N GLU A 50 0.39 5.20 0.12
CA GLU A 50 0.94 6.09 1.15
C GLU A 50 0.71 7.58 0.82
N GLN A 51 0.86 7.96 -0.46
CA GLN A 51 0.55 9.31 -0.94
C GLN A 51 -0.93 9.67 -0.79
N LEU A 52 -1.84 8.75 -1.11
CA LEU A 52 -3.28 8.96 -0.98
C LEU A 52 -3.68 9.11 0.50
N VAL A 53 -3.15 8.26 1.38
CA VAL A 53 -3.45 8.29 2.82
C VAL A 53 -2.71 9.42 3.55
N GLY A 54 -1.63 9.93 2.95
CA GLY A 54 -0.77 10.96 3.53
C GLY A 54 0.03 10.44 4.73
N LYS A 55 0.35 9.16 4.75
CA LYS A 55 1.10 8.48 5.83
C LYS A 55 1.93 7.34 5.26
N GLU A 56 3.08 7.10 5.87
CA GLU A 56 3.80 5.84 5.68
C GLU A 56 2.99 4.69 6.27
N LEU A 57 2.84 3.63 5.48
CA LEU A 57 2.07 2.44 5.84
C LEU A 57 3.00 1.27 6.22
N PHE A 58 4.25 1.33 5.77
CA PHE A 58 5.28 0.33 6.04
C PHE A 58 6.52 1.01 6.65
N ALA A 59 7.12 0.37 7.65
CA ALA A 59 8.41 0.83 8.20
C ALA A 59 9.53 0.64 7.17
N ARG A 60 10.54 1.51 7.19
CA ARG A 60 11.75 1.39 6.35
C ARG A 60 12.96 1.00 7.22
N PRO A 61 13.75 -0.03 6.85
CA PRO A 61 13.48 -1.01 5.79
C PRO A 61 12.35 -1.98 6.18
N TRP A 62 11.51 -2.34 5.21
CA TRP A 62 10.52 -3.40 5.37
C TRP A 62 11.20 -4.76 5.12
N PRO A 63 10.92 -5.80 5.93
CA PRO A 63 11.52 -7.13 5.78
C PRO A 63 11.21 -7.83 4.44
#